data_AF-A0AAF3FDZ4-F1
#
_entry.id   AF-A0AAF3FDZ4-F1
#
_cell.length_a   1.000
_cell.length_b   1.000
_cell.length_c   1.000
_cell.angle_alpha   90.00
_cell.angle_beta   90.00
_cell.angle_gamma   90.00
#
_symmetry.space_group_name_H-M   'P 1'
#
loop_
_entity.id
_entity.type
_entity.pdbx_description
1 polymer ?
#
loop_
_entity_poly.entity_id
_entity_poly.type
_entity_poly.pdbx_seq_one_letter_code
_entity_poly.pdbx_strand_id
1 'polypeptide(L)'
;MLLALKRRCVDEKCPILAPLQKFSPAVRISKKREILMCPIEKVMSTKLIGLTCFLEHPESYNWNMSLYANEDYNHRKCDSGHEISELKPYSTFRKVTIVREPLDRFVSGFVHLCL
;
A
#
# COMPACT_ATOMS: atom_id res chain seq x y z
N MET A 1 7.22 5.05 2.74
CA MET A 1 7.18 6.47 3.21
C MET A 1 6.00 6.82 4.14
N LEU A 2 5.15 5.85 4.52
CA LEU A 2 4.08 6.03 5.52
C LEU A 2 4.51 5.84 6.98
N LEU A 3 5.50 4.96 7.15
CA LEU A 3 6.24 4.82 8.40
C LEU A 3 6.89 6.15 8.86
N ALA A 4 7.02 7.14 7.97
CA ALA A 4 7.55 8.47 8.29
C ALA A 4 6.48 9.49 8.73
N LEU A 5 5.18 9.24 8.49
CA LEU A 5 4.11 10.14 8.97
C LEU A 5 3.64 9.74 10.37
N LYS A 6 3.55 8.42 10.65
CA LYS A 6 3.29 7.93 12.01
C LYS A 6 4.42 8.24 13.00
N ARG A 7 5.61 8.61 12.49
CA ARG A 7 6.80 9.03 13.26
C ARG A 7 7.04 10.55 13.28
N ARG A 8 6.09 11.38 12.83
CA ARG A 8 6.28 12.85 12.77
C ARG A 8 5.68 13.63 13.94
N CYS A 9 4.90 13.00 14.80
CA CYS A 9 4.47 13.62 16.05
C CYS A 9 5.38 13.09 17.15
N VAL A 10 6.52 13.79 17.30
CA VAL A 10 7.34 13.69 18.50
C VAL A 10 6.70 14.71 19.44
N ASP A 11 5.99 14.20 20.43
CA ASP A 11 5.17 14.98 21.37
C ASP A 11 3.91 15.57 20.72
N GLU A 12 2.86 15.86 21.51
CA GLU A 12 1.47 16.18 21.13
C GLU A 12 1.27 17.38 20.16
N LYS A 13 2.33 17.91 19.57
CA LYS A 13 2.34 18.93 18.53
C LYS A 13 2.63 18.30 17.17
N CYS A 14 1.60 17.83 16.50
CA CYS A 14 1.73 17.42 15.10
C CYS A 14 1.90 18.68 14.22
N PRO A 15 3.02 18.83 13.49
CA PRO A 15 3.17 19.94 12.55
C PRO A 15 2.14 19.81 11.43
N ILE A 16 1.55 20.95 11.03
CA ILE A 16 0.67 21.01 9.86
C ILE A 16 1.44 20.47 8.66
N LEU A 17 0.94 19.40 8.06
CA LEU A 17 1.56 18.82 6.87
C LEU A 17 1.43 19.81 5.71
N ALA A 18 2.57 20.15 5.09
CA ALA A 18 2.55 20.99 3.90
C ALA A 18 1.64 20.39 2.82
N PRO A 19 0.81 21.21 2.14
CA PRO A 19 -0.02 20.74 1.05
C PRO A 19 0.85 20.18 -0.08
N LEU A 20 0.32 19.22 -0.84
CA LEU A 20 0.94 18.68 -2.06
C LEU A 20 2.33 18.03 -1.86
N GLN A 21 2.58 17.38 -0.72
CA GLN A 21 3.79 16.59 -0.55
C GLN A 21 3.91 15.51 -1.63
N LYS A 22 5.10 15.38 -2.22
CA LYS A 22 5.41 14.30 -3.17
C LYS A 22 5.21 12.96 -2.49
N PHE A 23 4.24 12.21 -2.96
CA PHE A 23 3.95 10.87 -2.50
C PHE A 23 4.82 9.88 -3.27
N SER A 24 5.70 9.16 -2.57
CA SER A 24 6.45 8.02 -3.11
C SER A 24 5.87 6.73 -2.53
N PRO A 25 4.93 6.06 -3.22
CA PRO A 25 4.43 4.77 -2.80
C PRO A 25 5.53 3.72 -2.90
N ALA A 26 5.61 2.85 -1.90
CA ALA A 26 6.41 1.64 -2.03
C ALA A 26 5.75 0.74 -3.07
N VAL A 27 6.42 0.57 -4.20
CA VAL A 27 5.93 -0.24 -5.31
C VAL A 27 6.12 -1.70 -4.96
N ARG A 28 5.09 -2.50 -5.21
CA ARG A 28 5.08 -3.94 -4.96
C ARG A 28 5.19 -4.70 -6.26
N ILE A 29 5.87 -5.83 -6.25
CA ILE A 29 6.03 -6.68 -7.44
C ILE A 29 5.52 -8.09 -7.20
N SER A 30 4.94 -8.68 -8.24
CA SER A 30 4.88 -10.13 -8.39
C SER A 30 5.75 -10.52 -9.57
N LYS A 31 6.87 -11.20 -9.29
CA LYS A 31 7.80 -11.69 -10.31
C LYS A 31 7.17 -12.84 -11.08
N LYS A 32 6.46 -13.75 -10.40
CA LYS A 32 5.80 -14.90 -11.04
C LYS A 32 4.77 -14.50 -12.11
N ARG A 33 4.16 -13.32 -11.96
CA ARG A 33 3.12 -12.82 -12.88
C ARG A 33 3.55 -11.60 -13.69
N GLU A 34 4.78 -11.15 -13.53
CA GLU A 34 5.32 -9.94 -14.18
C GLU A 34 4.42 -8.71 -14.01
N ILE A 35 3.88 -8.54 -12.80
CA ILE A 35 2.99 -7.43 -12.44
C ILE A 35 3.67 -6.54 -11.41
N LEU A 36 3.57 -5.24 -11.64
CA LEU A 36 4.01 -4.19 -10.74
C LEU A 36 2.78 -3.44 -10.23
N MET A 37 2.57 -3.45 -8.92
CA MET A 37 1.44 -2.79 -8.26
C MET A 37 1.89 -1.56 -7.50
N CYS A 38 1.22 -0.44 -7.74
CA CYS A 38 1.45 0.81 -7.04
C CYS A 38 0.30 1.07 -6.04
N PRO A 39 0.44 0.70 -4.75
CA PRO A 39 -0.58 0.94 -3.76
C PRO A 39 -0.62 2.42 -3.39
N ILE A 40 -1.69 3.11 -3.80
CA ILE A 40 -2.00 4.45 -3.35
C ILE A 40 -2.79 4.36 -2.05
N GLU A 41 -2.35 5.11 -1.04
CA GLU A 41 -3.02 5.13 0.24
C GLU A 41 -4.49 5.51 0.16
N LYS A 42 -5.28 4.85 1.02
CA LYS A 42 -6.73 5.04 1.13
C LYS A 42 -7.50 4.70 -0.15
N VAL A 43 -6.82 4.04 -1.10
CA VAL A 43 -7.39 3.48 -2.32
C VAL A 43 -7.22 1.97 -2.31
N MET A 44 -7.91 1.31 -1.38
CA MET A 44 -7.80 -0.15 -1.18
C MET A 44 -6.35 -0.67 -1.07
N SER A 45 -5.40 0.16 -0.62
CA SER A 45 -3.97 -0.18 -0.61
C SER A 45 -3.66 -1.46 0.15
N THR A 46 -4.32 -1.68 1.29
CA THR A 46 -4.17 -2.93 2.07
C THR A 46 -4.57 -4.16 1.25
N LYS A 47 -5.66 -4.07 0.47
CA LYS A 47 -6.11 -5.18 -0.39
C LYS A 47 -5.22 -5.37 -1.59
N LEU A 48 -4.70 -4.30 -2.19
CA LEU A 48 -3.75 -4.39 -3.30
C LEU A 48 -2.43 -5.04 -2.86
N ILE A 49 -1.96 -4.74 -1.65
CA ILE A 49 -0.77 -5.38 -1.06
C ILE A 49 -1.03 -6.88 -0.86
N GLY A 50 -2.17 -7.25 -0.28
CA GLY A 50 -2.56 -8.66 -0.11
C GLY A 50 -2.66 -9.41 -1.45
N LEU A 51 -3.29 -8.79 -2.45
CA LEU A 51 -3.38 -9.34 -3.81
C LEU A 51 -2.01 -9.56 -4.44
N THR A 52 -1.09 -8.59 -4.32
CA THR A 52 0.27 -8.74 -4.84
C THR A 52 0.97 -9.95 -4.22
N CYS A 53 0.78 -10.13 -2.91
CA CYS A 53 1.33 -11.26 -2.18
C CYS A 53 0.77 -12.60 -2.63
N PHE A 54 -0.55 -12.66 -2.82
CA PHE A 54 -1.23 -13.84 -3.35
C PHE A 54 -0.69 -14.22 -4.73
N LEU A 55 -0.46 -13.25 -5.60
CA LEU A 55 0.08 -13.51 -6.94
C LEU A 55 1.51 -14.07 -6.91
N GLU A 56 2.30 -13.69 -5.90
CA GLU A 56 3.66 -14.18 -5.72
C GLU A 56 3.73 -15.56 -5.04
N HIS A 57 2.84 -15.83 -4.07
CA HIS A 57 2.83 -17.08 -3.32
C HIS A 57 1.43 -17.70 -3.25
N PRO A 58 0.85 -18.14 -4.38
CA PRO A 58 -0.49 -18.74 -4.34
C PRO A 58 -0.54 -20.00 -3.44
N GLU A 59 0.58 -20.71 -3.33
CA GLU A 59 0.73 -21.91 -2.50
C GLU A 59 0.60 -21.67 -0.98
N SER A 60 0.91 -20.45 -0.49
CA SER A 60 0.77 -20.12 0.93
C SER A 60 -0.66 -19.70 1.31
N TYR A 61 -1.54 -19.58 0.31
CA TYR A 61 -2.94 -19.21 0.47
C TYR A 61 -3.83 -20.46 0.44
N ASN A 62 -3.98 -21.12 1.59
CA ASN A 62 -5.11 -22.04 1.77
C ASN A 62 -6.42 -21.27 1.62
N TRP A 63 -7.40 -21.89 0.95
CA TRP A 63 -8.63 -21.35 0.34
C TRP A 63 -9.51 -20.37 1.16
N ASN A 64 -9.19 -20.06 2.42
CA ASN A 64 -9.86 -19.02 3.20
C ASN A 64 -9.44 -17.61 2.77
N MET A 65 -9.84 -17.23 1.55
CA MET A 65 -9.74 -15.88 0.97
C MET A 65 -10.40 -14.81 1.87
N SER A 66 -11.33 -15.22 2.75
CA SER A 66 -12.02 -14.38 3.74
C SER A 66 -11.11 -13.81 4.83
N LEU A 67 -10.02 -14.51 5.21
CA LEU A 67 -9.10 -14.04 6.26
C LEU A 67 -8.27 -12.83 5.81
N TYR A 68 -7.96 -12.73 4.52
CA TYR A 68 -7.15 -11.64 3.95
C TYR A 68 -8.00 -10.46 3.47
N ALA A 69 -9.28 -10.70 3.15
CA ALA A 69 -10.29 -9.65 3.03
C ALA A 69 -10.57 -8.93 4.37
N ASN A 70 -10.15 -9.51 5.50
CA ASN A 70 -10.24 -8.91 6.84
C ASN A 70 -8.87 -8.59 7.45
N GLU A 71 -7.77 -8.68 6.68
CA GLU A 71 -6.46 -8.28 7.20
C GLU A 71 -6.43 -6.79 7.51
N ASP A 72 -6.16 -6.51 8.78
CA ASP A 72 -5.90 -5.18 9.30
C ASP A 72 -4.46 -4.75 8.98
N TYR A 73 -4.19 -3.44 8.91
CA TYR A 73 -2.84 -2.93 8.60
C TYR A 73 -1.76 -3.55 9.50
N ASN A 74 -2.11 -3.82 10.76
CA ASN A 74 -1.21 -4.31 11.80
C ASN A 74 -1.00 -5.83 11.80
N HIS A 75 -1.82 -6.61 11.07
CA HIS A 75 -1.82 -8.08 11.12
C HIS A 75 -1.62 -8.70 9.74
N ARG A 76 -0.90 -8.00 8.86
CA ARG A 76 -0.59 -8.49 7.51
C ARG A 76 0.40 -9.63 7.61
N LYS A 77 0.03 -10.80 7.07
CA LYS A 77 0.97 -11.92 6.94
C LYS A 77 1.98 -11.72 5.81
N CYS A 78 1.68 -10.81 4.87
CA CYS A 78 2.60 -10.47 3.81
C CYS A 78 3.63 -9.44 4.27
N ASP A 79 4.89 -9.86 4.40
CA ASP A 79 5.99 -8.99 4.80
C ASP A 79 6.42 -8.03 3.66
N SER A 80 7.19 -7.03 4.03
CA SER A 80 7.78 -5.97 3.21
C SER A 80 8.76 -6.43 2.12
N GLY A 81 9.11 -7.73 2.05
CA GLY A 81 10.13 -8.29 1.15
C GLY A 81 9.89 -8.14 -0.36
N HIS A 82 8.75 -7.60 -0.78
CA HIS A 82 8.40 -7.38 -2.19
C HIS A 82 8.28 -5.90 -2.55
N GLU A 83 8.76 -4.99 -1.69
CA GLU A 83 8.93 -3.58 -2.02
C GLU A 83 10.18 -3.38 -2.87
N ILE A 84 10.03 -2.67 -3.98
CA ILE A 84 11.16 -2.24 -4.80
C ILE A 84 11.35 -0.73 -4.70
N SER A 85 12.61 -0.33 -4.57
CA SER A 85 13.04 1.08 -4.63
C SER A 85 13.28 1.54 -6.07
N GLU A 86 13.58 0.62 -7.00
CA GLU A 86 13.95 0.93 -8.38
C GLU A 86 13.05 0.26 -9.41
N LEU A 87 12.52 1.07 -10.34
CA LEU A 87 11.59 0.63 -11.40
C LEU A 87 12.28 0.12 -12.68
N LYS A 88 13.55 0.48 -12.89
CA LYS A 88 14.31 0.15 -14.11
C LYS A 88 14.33 -1.35 -14.46
N PRO A 89 14.60 -2.28 -13.53
CA PRO A 89 14.62 -3.71 -13.85
C PRO A 89 13.24 -4.31 -14.16
N TYR A 90 12.16 -3.55 -13.96
CA TYR A 90 10.78 -4.02 -14.15
C TYR A 90 10.01 -3.15 -15.16
N SER A 91 10.72 -2.53 -16.11
CA SER A 91 10.11 -1.65 -17.12
C SER A 91 9.10 -2.37 -18.02
N THR A 92 9.30 -3.66 -18.25
CA THR A 92 8.47 -4.56 -19.07
C THR A 92 7.25 -5.12 -18.32
N PHE A 93 7.22 -5.00 -16.99
CA PHE A 93 6.15 -5.56 -16.18
C PHE A 93 4.86 -4.76 -16.38
N ARG A 94 3.71 -5.44 -16.29
CA ARG A 94 2.40 -4.79 -16.36
C ARG A 94 2.19 -3.96 -15.11
N LYS A 95 1.94 -2.66 -15.30
CA LYS A 95 1.78 -1.70 -14.21
C LYS A 95 0.30 -1.56 -13.87
N VAL A 96 -0.05 -1.84 -12.62
CA VAL A 96 -1.41 -1.76 -12.11
C VAL A 96 -1.47 -0.78 -10.95
N THR A 97 -2.44 0.12 -11.00
CA THR A 97 -2.81 0.95 -9.87
C THR A 97 -4.32 1.03 -9.80
N ILE A 98 -4.85 1.14 -8.59
CA ILE A 98 -6.26 1.37 -8.37
C ILE A 98 -6.40 2.83 -7.99
N VAL A 99 -7.36 3.50 -8.62
CA VAL A 99 -7.76 4.87 -8.29
C VAL A 99 -9.16 4.83 -7.68
N ARG A 100 -9.42 5.72 -6.72
CA ARG A 100 -10.74 5.97 -6.13
C ARG A 100 -11.09 7.42 -6.43
N GLU A 101 -12.39 7.73 -6.37
CA GLU A 101 -12.87 9.10 -6.45
C GLU A 101 -12.07 10.00 -5.46
N PRO A 102 -11.54 11.15 -5.92
CA PRO A 102 -10.64 11.99 -5.13
C PRO A 102 -11.19 12.49 -3.79
N LEU A 103 -12.46 12.91 -3.72
CA LEU A 103 -13.08 13.40 -2.48
C LEU A 103 -13.20 12.29 -1.45
N ASP A 104 -13.64 11.12 -1.88
CA ASP A 104 -13.74 9.89 -1.10
C ASP A 104 -12.38 9.49 -0.48
N ARG A 105 -11.33 9.56 -1.29
CA ARG A 105 -9.96 9.31 -0.83
C ARG A 105 -9.52 10.38 0.17
N PHE A 106 -9.82 11.65 -0.09
CA PHE A 106 -9.51 12.76 0.79
C PHE A 106 -10.17 12.59 2.15
N VAL A 107 -11.47 12.32 2.20
CA VAL A 107 -12.22 12.10 3.45
C VAL A 107 -11.63 10.93 4.23
N SER A 108 -11.35 9.80 3.57
CA SER A 108 -10.74 8.63 4.22
C SER A 108 -9.32 8.91 4.76
N GLY A 109 -8.55 9.74 4.05
CA GLY A 109 -7.23 10.21 4.48
C GLY A 109 -7.31 11.17 5.67
N PHE A 110 -8.22 12.15 5.60
CA PHE A 110 -8.45 13.13 6.64
C PHE A 110 -8.89 12.46 7.94
N VAL A 111 -9.91 11.59 7.89
CA VAL A 111 -10.36 10.84 9.07
C VAL A 111 -9.25 10.00 9.69
N HIS A 112 -8.34 9.44 8.89
CA HIS A 112 -7.25 8.63 9.42
C HIS A 112 -6.08 9.44 10.02
N LEU A 113 -5.87 10.67 9.57
CA LEU A 113 -4.74 11.51 10.01
C LEU A 113 -5.15 12.55 11.06
N CYS A 114 -6.42 12.94 11.10
CA CYS A 114 -6.89 14.09 11.88
C CYS A 114 -7.98 13.75 12.91
N LEU A 115 -8.60 12.57 12.82
CA LEU A 115 -9.54 12.04 13.83
C LEU A 115 -8.96 10.78 14.46
#